data_AF-A0A2N1KZC4-F1
#
_entry.id   AF-A0A2N1KZC4-F1
#
_cell.length_a   1.000
_cell.length_b   1.000
_cell.length_c   1.000
_cell.angle_alpha   90.00
_cell.angle_beta   90.00
_cell.angle_gamma   90.00
#
_symmetry.space_group_name_H-M   'P 1'
#
loop_
_entity.id
_entity.type
_entity.pdbx_description
1 polymer ?
#
loop_
_entity_poly.entity_id
_entity_poly.type
_entity_poly.pdbx_seq_one_letter_code
_entity_poly.pdbx_strand_id
1 'polypeptide(L)'
;AQYNLAICYMDGIGTQKDEKKAFDLFLESSIKPNISSAFKIGCHFQSGKVVKRNKIRSFKWYLKSAKNGYVKSQINVGSCYECGKGTDKNEIEAFKWY
;
A
#
# COMPACT_ATOMS: atom_id res chain seq x y z
N ALA A 1 -16.88 1.32 9.56
CA ALA A 1 -17.78 1.99 8.59
C ALA A 1 -17.04 2.44 7.33
N GLN A 2 -15.97 3.23 7.44
CA GLN A 2 -15.26 3.79 6.27
C GLN A 2 -14.59 2.73 5.36
N TYR A 3 -14.08 1.62 5.89
CA TYR A 3 -13.50 0.53 5.06
C TYR A 3 -14.52 -0.12 4.12
N ASN A 4 -15.71 -0.45 4.63
CA ASN A 4 -16.77 -1.03 3.80
C ASN A 4 -17.31 -0.01 2.79
N LEU A 5 -17.42 1.27 3.20
CA LEU A 5 -17.80 2.34 2.29
C LEU A 5 -16.77 2.54 1.18
N ALA A 6 -15.49 2.39 1.50
CA ALA A 6 -14.42 2.43 0.53
C ALA A 6 -14.52 1.29 -0.49
N ILE A 7 -14.88 0.07 -0.06
CA ILE A 7 -15.20 -1.04 -0.97
C ILE A 7 -16.42 -0.71 -1.84
N CYS A 8 -17.47 -0.10 -1.29
CA CYS A 8 -18.62 0.33 -2.08
C CYS A 8 -18.24 1.29 -3.21
N TYR A 9 -17.41 2.31 -2.93
CA TYR A 9 -16.91 3.22 -3.97
C TYR A 9 -15.96 2.54 -4.96
N MET A 10 -15.24 1.52 -4.52
CA MET A 10 -14.31 0.78 -5.35
C MET A 10 -15.00 -0.16 -6.34
N ASP A 11 -16.05 -0.83 -5.90
CA ASP A 11 -16.79 -1.81 -6.70
C ASP A 11 -18.06 -1.22 -7.34
N GLY A 12 -18.46 -0.01 -6.94
CA GLY A 12 -19.68 0.64 -7.40
C GLY A 12 -20.95 0.07 -6.75
N ILE A 13 -20.84 -0.49 -5.55
CA ILE A 13 -21.96 -1.11 -4.84
C ILE A 13 -22.79 0.00 -4.18
N GLY A 14 -23.97 0.27 -4.74
CA GLY A 14 -24.86 1.32 -4.23
C GLY A 14 -24.35 2.75 -4.43
N THR A 15 -23.29 2.95 -5.22
CA THR A 15 -22.70 4.25 -5.56
C THR A 15 -21.96 4.17 -6.91
N GLN A 16 -21.61 5.29 -7.54
CA GLN A 16 -20.73 5.26 -8.70
C GLN A 16 -19.30 4.90 -8.29
N LYS A 17 -18.62 4.18 -9.18
CA LYS A 17 -17.22 3.81 -9.00
C LYS A 17 -16.35 5.08 -8.86
N ASP A 18 -15.69 5.22 -7.72
CA ASP A 18 -14.79 6.33 -7.43
C ASP A 18 -13.57 5.78 -6.66
N GLU A 19 -12.54 5.40 -7.41
CA GLU A 19 -11.31 4.86 -6.84
C GLU A 19 -10.60 5.87 -5.93
N LYS A 20 -10.75 7.17 -6.18
CA LYS A 20 -10.11 8.22 -5.39
C LYS A 20 -10.79 8.35 -4.04
N LYS A 21 -12.12 8.44 -4.03
CA LYS A 21 -12.92 8.50 -2.81
C LYS A 21 -12.86 7.20 -2.01
N ALA A 22 -12.83 6.05 -2.70
CA ALA A 22 -12.54 4.76 -2.07
C ALA A 22 -11.17 4.79 -1.38
N PHE A 23 -10.13 5.27 -2.07
CA PHE A 23 -8.80 5.34 -1.49
C PHE A 23 -8.73 6.29 -0.29
N ASP A 24 -9.35 7.47 -0.38
CA ASP A 24 -9.39 8.45 0.70
C ASP A 24 -10.14 7.89 1.92
N LEU A 25 -11.27 7.20 1.72
CA LEU A 25 -11.99 6.50 2.78
C LEU A 25 -11.22 5.30 3.35
N PHE A 26 -10.41 4.61 2.54
CA PHE A 26 -9.48 3.58 3.02
C PHE A 26 -8.44 4.18 3.96
N LEU A 27 -7.86 5.33 3.59
CA LEU A 27 -6.89 6.07 4.39
C LEU A 27 -7.52 6.61 5.68
N GLU A 28 -8.74 7.14 5.61
CA GLU A 28 -9.50 7.56 6.77
C GLU A 28 -9.89 6.37 7.65
N SER A 29 -10.30 5.23 7.10
CA SER A 29 -10.57 4.05 7.93
C SER A 29 -9.34 3.54 8.69
N SER A 30 -8.16 3.90 8.19
CA SER A 30 -6.86 3.64 8.79
C SER A 30 -6.47 4.69 9.85
N ILE A 31 -7.42 5.50 10.37
CA ILE A 31 -7.24 6.73 11.20
C ILE A 31 -6.39 6.60 12.47
N LYS A 32 -5.84 5.43 12.80
CA LYS A 32 -4.53 5.41 13.46
C LYS A 32 -3.51 5.02 12.41
N PRO A 33 -2.68 5.95 11.89
CA PRO A 33 -1.50 5.64 11.10
C PRO A 33 -0.48 4.92 11.99
N ASN A 34 -0.89 3.77 12.50
CA ASN A 34 -0.03 2.78 13.09
C ASN A 34 0.84 2.28 11.94
N ILE A 35 2.11 2.09 12.25
CA ILE A 35 3.14 1.47 11.41
C ILE A 35 2.58 0.29 10.58
N SER A 36 1.67 -0.51 11.15
CA SER A 36 1.00 -1.65 10.48
C SER A 36 -0.03 -1.27 9.40
N SER A 37 -0.71 -0.12 9.49
CA SER A 37 -1.76 0.30 8.54
C SER A 37 -1.18 0.61 7.16
N ALA A 38 -0.06 1.34 7.11
CA ALA A 38 0.64 1.66 5.87
C ALA A 38 1.14 0.39 5.15
N PHE A 39 1.59 -0.61 5.88
CA PHE A 39 1.92 -1.93 5.32
C PHE A 39 0.71 -2.59 4.66
N LYS A 40 -0.45 -2.64 5.34
CA LYS A 40 -1.68 -3.23 4.80
C LYS A 40 -2.13 -2.54 3.52
N ILE A 41 -2.03 -1.22 3.44
CA ILE A 41 -2.32 -0.46 2.20
C ILE A 41 -1.37 -0.88 1.07
N GLY A 42 -0.07 -1.02 1.37
CA GLY A 42 0.91 -1.56 0.42
C GLY A 42 0.52 -2.94 -0.11
N CYS A 43 0.05 -3.83 0.77
CA CYS A 43 -0.44 -5.17 0.41
C CYS A 43 -1.70 -5.14 -0.47
N HIS A 44 -2.63 -4.21 -0.22
CA HIS A 44 -3.81 -4.05 -1.07
C HIS A 44 -3.42 -3.67 -2.50
N PHE A 45 -2.50 -2.71 -2.68
CA PHE A 45 -1.98 -2.34 -4.00
C PHE A 45 -1.15 -3.44 -4.67
N GLN A 46 -0.46 -4.27 -3.91
CA GLN A 46 0.31 -5.39 -4.47
C GLN A 46 -0.61 -6.53 -4.95
N SER A 47 -1.60 -6.86 -4.14
CA SER A 47 -2.52 -7.98 -4.37
C SER A 47 -3.54 -7.68 -5.47
N GLY A 48 -4.00 -6.43 -5.58
CA GLY A 48 -5.03 -6.07 -6.56
C GLY A 48 -6.44 -6.56 -6.22
N LYS A 49 -6.64 -7.20 -5.05
CA LYS A 49 -7.92 -7.82 -4.65
C LYS A 49 -8.98 -6.82 -4.21
N VAL A 50 -8.50 -5.70 -3.69
CA VAL A 50 -9.33 -4.61 -3.16
C VAL A 50 -9.13 -3.47 -4.15
N VAL A 51 -8.07 -2.69 -4.02
CA VAL A 51 -7.71 -1.66 -5.01
C VAL A 51 -7.14 -2.28 -6.30
N LYS A 52 -7.26 -1.56 -7.43
CA LYS A 52 -6.51 -1.88 -8.66
C LYS A 52 -5.01 -2.01 -8.36
N ARG A 53 -4.42 -3.11 -8.82
CA ARG A 53 -3.00 -3.41 -8.60
C ARG A 53 -2.12 -2.27 -9.11
N ASN A 54 -1.23 -1.78 -8.25
CA ASN A 54 -0.30 -0.70 -8.58
C ASN A 54 1.01 -0.88 -7.81
N LYS A 55 2.05 -1.36 -8.50
CA LYS A 55 3.36 -1.65 -7.89
C LYS A 55 4.02 -0.38 -7.34
N ILE A 56 3.90 0.75 -8.03
CA ILE A 56 4.50 2.04 -7.61
C ILE A 56 3.84 2.54 -6.31
N ARG A 57 2.51 2.49 -6.23
CA ARG A 57 1.78 2.86 -5.00
C ARG A 57 2.08 1.89 -3.87
N SER A 58 2.13 0.59 -4.15
CA SER A 58 2.51 -0.44 -3.17
C SER A 58 3.89 -0.14 -2.54
N PHE A 59 4.89 0.11 -3.39
CA PHE A 59 6.23 0.49 -2.95
C PHE A 59 6.23 1.74 -2.07
N LYS A 60 5.55 2.82 -2.47
CA LYS A 60 5.46 4.06 -1.67
C LYS A 60 4.89 3.82 -0.27
N TRP A 61 3.89 2.94 -0.14
CA TRP A 61 3.28 2.61 1.14
C TRP A 61 4.16 1.71 2.02
N TYR A 62 4.83 0.72 1.42
CA TYR A 62 5.88 -0.04 2.12
C TYR A 62 6.99 0.87 2.60
N LEU A 63 7.51 1.77 1.76
CA LEU A 63 8.56 2.71 2.14
C LEU A 63 8.14 3.61 3.31
N LYS A 64 6.90 4.13 3.28
CA LYS A 64 6.36 4.94 4.39
C LYS A 64 6.30 4.14 5.70
N SER A 65 5.85 2.89 5.65
CA SER A 65 5.78 2.02 6.82
C SER A 65 7.18 1.59 7.32
N ALA A 66 8.09 1.29 6.41
CA ALA A 66 9.47 0.89 6.69
C ALA A 66 10.28 2.01 7.35
N LYS A 67 10.12 3.26 6.89
CA LYS A 67 10.72 4.46 7.52
C LYS A 67 10.25 4.69 8.96
N ASN A 68 9.09 4.15 9.34
CA ASN A 68 8.61 4.18 10.72
C ASN A 68 8.98 2.90 11.51
N GLY A 69 9.90 2.07 11.00
CA GLY A 69 10.42 0.90 11.71
C GLY A 69 9.61 -0.39 11.57
N TYR A 70 8.67 -0.50 10.61
CA TYR A 70 8.00 -1.78 10.39
C TYR A 70 8.91 -2.78 9.69
N VAL A 71 9.34 -3.81 10.42
CA VAL A 71 10.24 -4.86 9.90
C VAL A 71 9.70 -5.52 8.62
N LYS A 72 8.42 -5.89 8.58
CA LYS A 72 7.84 -6.50 7.36
C LYS A 72 7.85 -5.56 6.15
N SER A 73 7.73 -4.25 6.38
CA SER A 73 7.83 -3.28 5.30
C SER A 73 9.27 -3.06 4.85
N GLN A 74 10.23 -3.08 5.76
CA GLN A 74 11.67 -2.99 5.43
C GLN A 74 12.06 -4.14 4.48
N ILE A 75 11.69 -5.37 4.83
CA ILE A 75 11.90 -6.56 3.97
C ILE A 75 11.23 -6.39 2.60
N ASN A 76 9.98 -5.90 2.56
CA ASN A 76 9.28 -5.67 1.30
C ASN A 76 9.92 -4.56 0.45
N VAL A 77 10.46 -3.51 1.06
CA VAL A 77 11.21 -2.44 0.37
C VAL A 77 12.51 -3.00 -0.21
N GLY A 78 13.25 -3.80 0.58
CA GLY A 78 14.44 -4.50 0.11
C GLY A 78 14.15 -5.36 -1.12
N SER A 79 13.11 -6.20 -1.05
CA SER A 79 12.67 -7.02 -2.19
C SER A 79 12.19 -6.19 -3.39
N CYS A 80 11.58 -5.02 -3.14
CA CYS A 80 11.16 -4.13 -4.22
C CYS A 80 12.36 -3.54 -4.97
N TYR A 81 13.42 -3.14 -4.28
CA TYR A 81 14.66 -2.71 -4.91
C TYR A 81 15.41 -3.87 -5.57
N GLU A 82 15.45 -5.05 -4.97
CA GLU A 82 16.10 -6.23 -5.56
C GLU A 82 15.46 -6.64 -6.89
N CYS A 83 14.12 -6.60 -6.95
CA CYS A 83 13.35 -7.06 -8.11
C CYS A 83 12.90 -5.94 -9.07
N GLY A 84 13.16 -4.66 -8.76
CA GLY A 84 12.59 -3.53 -9.51
C GLY A 84 11.05 -3.46 -9.46
N LYS A 85 10.43 -3.77 -8.32
CA LYS A 85 8.96 -3.78 -8.16
C LYS A 85 8.48 -2.42 -7.65
N GLY A 86 7.96 -1.60 -8.57
CA GLY A 86 7.41 -0.29 -8.22
C GLY A 86 8.46 0.80 -7.95
N THR A 87 9.73 0.46 -8.18
CA THR A 87 10.93 1.28 -8.18
C THR A 87 11.93 0.63 -9.15
N ASP A 88 13.01 1.32 -9.50
CA ASP A 88 14.09 0.74 -10.28
C ASP A 88 14.86 -0.32 -9.48
N LYS A 89 15.44 -1.29 -10.18
CA LYS A 89 16.28 -2.31 -9.55
C LYS A 89 17.53 -1.63 -8.97
N ASN A 90 17.81 -1.86 -7.68
CA ASN A 90 18.97 -1.30 -7.00
C ASN A 90 19.43 -2.23 -5.87
N GLU A 91 20.49 -3.00 -6.11
CA GLU A 91 20.99 -3.98 -5.13
C GLU A 91 21.61 -3.32 -3.88
N ILE A 92 22.18 -2.11 -4.04
CA ILE A 92 22.74 -1.34 -2.92
C ILE A 92 21.62 -0.88 -1.98
N GLU A 93 20.52 -0.36 -2.53
CA GLU A 93 19.36 0.01 -1.71
C GLU A 93 18.69 -1.24 -1.12
N ALA A 94 18.59 -2.34 -1.86
CA ALA A 94 18.06 -3.60 -1.32
C ALA A 94 18.83 -4.05 -0.07
N PHE A 95 20.17 -4.03 -0.12
CA PHE A 95 21.03 -4.38 1.01
C PHE A 95 20.83 -3.46 2.23
N LYS A 96 20.60 -2.16 2.03
CA LYS A 96 20.35 -1.21 3.15
C LYS A 96 19.04 -1.45 3.87
N TRP A 97 18.06 -2.06 3.20
CA TRP A 97 16.72 -2.31 3.73
C TRP A 97 16.55 -3.72 4.32
N TYR A 98 17.49 -4.64 4.04
CA TYR A 98 17.61 -5.93 4.72
C TYR A 98 18.33 -5.78 6.07
#